data_AF-A0A956LFK7-F1
#
_entry.id   AF-A0A956LFK7-F1
#
_cell.length_a   1.000
_cell.length_b   1.000
_cell.length_c   1.000
_cell.angle_alpha   90.00
_cell.angle_beta   90.00
_cell.angle_gamma   90.00
#
_symmetry.space_group_name_H-M   'P 1'
#
loop_
_entity.id
_entity.type
_entity.pdbx_description
1 polymer ?
#
loop_
_entity_poly.entity_id
_entity_poly.type
_entity_poly.pdbx_seq_one_letter_code
_entity_poly.pdbx_strand_id
1 'polypeptide(L)'
;MASRLFTSESVTEGHPDKICDRISDAVLDAIIAGDPTARVACETLVKTGYVNVAGEVRTSTYVDIPKIVRDTVREIGYVHSDMGFDADSCGVLVSIEGQSPDIAVGVDAADSKEQGAGDQGMMFGFACTDTDELMPLPISLAHKLTKCLTDVRRADANSPLRPDGKSQVTVEYINGKPARVDTVVISTQHSPDITQAELRSFILKNVIRATIPADLLDDKTVFHINPTGIFVVGGPMGDAGLTG
;
A
#
# COMPACT_ATOMS: atom_id res chain seq x y z
N MET A 1 9.22 22.90 28.27
CA MET A 1 9.19 21.44 28.03
C MET A 1 9.65 21.19 26.61
N ALA A 2 10.32 20.07 26.34
CA ALA A 2 10.66 19.72 24.97
C ALA A 2 9.40 19.26 24.24
N SER A 3 8.97 20.04 23.24
CA SER A 3 7.92 19.66 22.29
C SER A 3 8.56 19.41 20.93
N ARG A 4 8.10 18.40 20.21
CA ARG A 4 8.46 18.14 18.82
C ARG A 4 7.24 17.71 18.02
N LEU A 5 7.22 18.08 16.75
CA LEU A 5 6.28 17.54 15.78
C LEU A 5 6.97 16.39 15.03
N PHE A 6 6.27 15.27 14.89
CA PHE A 6 6.73 14.12 14.11
C PHE A 6 5.63 13.68 13.15
N THR A 7 6.01 13.42 11.91
CA THR A 7 5.09 13.12 10.82
C THR A 7 5.36 11.74 10.26
N SER A 8 4.29 11.01 9.96
CA SER A 8 4.35 9.78 9.16
C SER A 8 3.22 9.77 8.15
N GLU A 9 3.36 8.96 7.12
CA GLU A 9 2.40 8.84 6.03
C GLU A 9 2.12 7.39 5.68
N SER A 10 1.04 7.19 4.94
CA SER A 10 0.64 5.90 4.43
C SER A 10 -0.11 6.07 3.12
N VAL A 11 -0.22 5.00 2.35
CA VAL A 11 -0.99 4.95 1.11
C VAL A 11 -1.99 3.79 1.17
N THR A 12 -3.05 3.88 0.37
CA THR A 12 -4.05 2.82 0.22
C THR A 12 -3.49 1.68 -0.62
N GLU A 13 -4.17 0.53 -0.61
CA GLU A 13 -3.90 -0.59 -1.53
C GLU A 13 -4.08 -0.22 -3.02
N GLY A 14 -4.77 0.89 -3.33
CA GLY A 14 -4.93 1.39 -4.69
C GLY A 14 -3.78 2.28 -5.18
N HIS A 15 -2.78 2.59 -4.33
CA HIS A 15 -1.60 3.32 -4.75
C HIS A 15 -0.74 2.49 -5.72
N PRO A 16 -0.19 3.04 -6.81
CA PRO A 16 0.57 2.28 -7.81
C PRO A 16 1.68 1.39 -7.24
N ASP A 17 2.50 1.89 -6.32
CA ASP A 17 3.53 1.06 -5.67
C ASP A 17 2.91 -0.08 -4.86
N LYS A 18 1.82 0.16 -4.13
CA LYS A 18 1.14 -0.91 -3.38
C LYS A 18 0.39 -1.88 -4.28
N ILE A 19 -0.03 -1.49 -5.48
CA ILE A 19 -0.53 -2.43 -6.50
C ILE A 19 0.61 -3.39 -6.88
N CYS A 20 1.83 -2.87 -7.10
CA CYS A 20 2.99 -3.70 -7.40
C CYS A 20 3.31 -4.68 -6.28
N ASP A 21 3.39 -4.21 -5.04
CA ASP A 21 3.66 -5.07 -3.87
C ASP A 21 2.60 -6.17 -3.76
N ARG A 22 1.31 -5.82 -3.90
CA ARG A 22 0.20 -6.78 -3.84
C ARG A 22 0.25 -7.82 -4.95
N ILE A 23 0.67 -7.45 -6.15
CA ILE A 23 0.81 -8.39 -7.27
C ILE A 23 2.00 -9.31 -7.02
N SER A 24 3.16 -8.77 -6.62
CA SER A 24 4.36 -9.54 -6.34
C SER A 24 4.11 -10.57 -5.23
N ASP A 25 3.47 -10.17 -4.12
CA ASP A 25 3.10 -11.08 -3.04
C ASP A 25 2.01 -12.08 -3.44
N ALA A 26 1.03 -11.70 -4.29
CA ALA A 26 0.03 -12.64 -4.77
C ALA A 26 0.62 -13.74 -5.66
N VAL A 27 1.66 -13.41 -6.44
CA VAL A 27 2.43 -14.40 -7.21
C VAL A 27 3.22 -15.31 -6.27
N LEU A 28 3.88 -14.74 -5.24
CA LEU A 28 4.55 -15.51 -4.19
C LEU A 28 3.59 -16.49 -3.52
N ASP A 29 2.44 -16.02 -3.03
CA ASP A 29 1.43 -16.83 -2.34
C ASP A 29 0.95 -18.00 -3.20
N ALA A 30 0.67 -17.75 -4.48
CA ALA A 30 0.24 -18.79 -5.41
C ALA A 30 1.32 -19.86 -5.64
N ILE A 31 2.59 -19.45 -5.70
CA ILE A 31 3.72 -20.37 -5.87
C ILE A 31 3.92 -21.20 -4.60
N ILE A 32 4.03 -20.58 -3.42
CA ILE A 32 4.35 -21.29 -2.18
C ILE A 32 3.19 -22.20 -1.71
N ALA A 33 1.97 -21.92 -2.14
CA ALA A 33 0.84 -22.83 -1.93
C ALA A 33 1.02 -24.18 -2.65
N GLY A 34 1.68 -24.20 -3.81
CA GLY A 34 1.99 -25.41 -4.57
C GLY A 34 3.39 -25.98 -4.33
N ASP A 35 4.35 -25.14 -3.95
CA ASP A 35 5.74 -25.49 -3.68
C ASP A 35 6.31 -24.63 -2.53
N PRO A 36 6.16 -25.07 -1.27
CA PRO A 36 6.64 -24.33 -0.09
C PRO A 36 8.16 -24.12 -0.04
N THR A 37 8.92 -24.81 -0.89
CA THR A 37 10.38 -24.71 -0.97
C THR A 37 10.88 -23.85 -2.12
N ALA A 38 9.95 -23.25 -2.89
CA ALA A 38 10.26 -22.38 -4.00
C ALA A 38 11.16 -21.20 -3.59
N ARG A 39 11.90 -20.67 -4.56
CA ARG A 39 12.61 -19.41 -4.46
C ARG A 39 11.92 -18.42 -5.39
N VAL A 40 11.46 -17.31 -4.85
CA VAL A 40 10.67 -16.32 -5.59
C VAL A 40 11.27 -14.95 -5.31
N ALA A 41 11.79 -14.32 -6.35
CA ALA A 41 12.10 -12.90 -6.41
C ALA A 41 11.24 -12.32 -7.53
N CYS A 42 10.04 -11.85 -7.18
CA CYS A 42 9.05 -11.36 -8.13
C CYS A 42 8.95 -9.85 -8.02
N GLU A 43 9.23 -9.16 -9.11
CA GLU A 43 9.16 -7.71 -9.23
C GLU A 43 8.02 -7.32 -10.14
N THR A 44 7.27 -6.29 -9.75
CA THR A 44 6.17 -5.75 -10.53
C THR A 44 6.38 -4.26 -10.79
N LEU A 45 6.16 -3.85 -12.04
CA LEU A 45 6.04 -2.47 -12.47
C LEU A 45 4.65 -2.24 -13.07
N VAL A 46 3.98 -1.15 -12.70
CA VAL A 46 2.72 -0.73 -13.31
C VAL A 46 2.81 0.67 -13.89
N LYS A 47 2.17 0.87 -15.04
CA LYS A 47 1.94 2.20 -15.63
C LYS A 47 0.67 2.17 -16.48
N THR A 48 0.31 3.29 -17.09
CA THR A 48 -0.86 3.46 -17.95
C THR A 48 -1.04 2.28 -18.91
N GLY A 49 -2.08 1.48 -18.67
CA GLY A 49 -2.51 0.40 -19.56
C GLY A 49 -1.72 -0.91 -19.46
N TYR A 50 -0.72 -1.05 -18.57
CA TYR A 50 -0.02 -2.33 -18.43
C TYR A 50 0.55 -2.61 -17.03
N VAL A 51 0.73 -3.91 -16.78
CA VAL A 51 1.51 -4.49 -15.67
C VAL A 51 2.66 -5.28 -16.29
N ASN A 52 3.88 -5.10 -15.78
CA ASN A 52 5.02 -5.93 -16.12
C ASN A 52 5.49 -6.67 -14.86
N VAL A 53 5.43 -8.00 -14.90
CA VAL A 53 5.94 -8.89 -13.85
C VAL A 53 7.25 -9.49 -14.33
N ALA A 54 8.32 -9.31 -13.57
CA ALA A 54 9.68 -9.73 -13.91
C ALA A 54 10.39 -10.33 -12.70
N GLY A 55 11.57 -10.90 -12.91
CA GLY A 55 12.44 -11.42 -11.85
C GLY A 55 12.74 -12.91 -11.99
N GLU A 56 13.13 -13.53 -10.89
CA GLU A 56 13.65 -14.89 -10.86
C GLU A 56 12.80 -15.81 -9.99
N VAL A 57 12.30 -16.89 -10.59
CA VAL A 57 11.51 -17.90 -9.90
C VAL A 57 12.11 -19.28 -10.12
N ARG A 58 12.35 -20.00 -9.01
CA ARG A 58 12.69 -21.42 -9.02
C ARG A 58 11.62 -22.19 -8.26
N THR A 59 10.80 -22.93 -8.99
CA THR A 59 9.70 -23.72 -8.44
C THR A 59 9.40 -24.95 -9.29
N SER A 60 8.76 -25.94 -8.68
CA SER A 60 8.19 -27.13 -9.32
C SER A 60 6.70 -27.00 -9.69
N THR A 61 6.05 -25.89 -9.31
CA THR A 61 4.64 -25.63 -9.61
C THR A 61 4.46 -24.74 -10.84
N TYR A 62 3.23 -24.67 -11.35
CA TYR A 62 2.83 -23.70 -12.38
C TYR A 62 1.77 -22.76 -11.81
N VAL A 63 1.90 -21.47 -12.11
CA VAL A 63 0.90 -20.45 -11.78
C VAL A 63 0.58 -19.60 -13.01
N ASP A 64 -0.70 -19.24 -13.17
CA ASP A 64 -1.16 -18.35 -14.23
C ASP A 64 -1.00 -16.89 -13.77
N ILE A 65 0.16 -16.31 -14.05
CA ILE A 65 0.51 -14.93 -13.64
C ILE A 65 -0.46 -13.90 -14.24
N PRO A 66 -0.81 -13.92 -15.54
CA PRO A 66 -1.83 -13.02 -16.06
C PRO A 66 -3.15 -13.09 -15.29
N LYS A 67 -3.62 -14.28 -14.93
CA LYS A 67 -4.84 -14.41 -14.11
C LYS A 67 -4.66 -13.79 -12.72
N ILE A 68 -3.57 -14.09 -12.02
CA ILE A 68 -3.27 -13.55 -10.68
C ILE A 68 -3.24 -12.02 -10.73
N VAL A 69 -2.51 -11.43 -11.69
CA VAL A 69 -2.44 -9.98 -11.88
C VAL A 69 -3.84 -9.36 -12.01
N ARG A 70 -4.68 -9.92 -12.90
CA ARG A 70 -6.03 -9.37 -13.13
C ARG A 70 -6.92 -9.51 -11.89
N ASP A 71 -6.85 -10.64 -11.21
CA ASP A 71 -7.63 -10.87 -9.99
C ASP A 71 -7.21 -9.91 -8.88
N THR A 72 -5.90 -9.74 -8.64
CA THR A 72 -5.37 -8.77 -7.66
C THR A 72 -5.79 -7.34 -7.98
N VAL A 73 -5.68 -6.90 -9.24
CA VAL A 73 -6.10 -5.55 -9.67
C VAL A 73 -7.62 -5.35 -9.49
N ARG A 74 -8.41 -6.38 -9.77
CA ARG A 74 -9.87 -6.37 -9.59
C ARG A 74 -10.26 -6.29 -8.12
N GLU A 75 -9.59 -7.03 -7.25
CA GLU A 75 -9.80 -6.99 -5.80
C GLU A 75 -9.50 -5.60 -5.24
N ILE A 76 -8.41 -4.97 -5.67
CA ILE A 76 -8.05 -3.59 -5.30
C ILE A 76 -9.16 -2.62 -5.72
N GLY A 77 -9.79 -2.87 -6.87
CA GLY A 77 -10.99 -2.15 -7.32
C GLY A 77 -10.81 -1.35 -8.60
N TYR A 78 -9.73 -1.56 -9.36
CA TYR A 78 -9.56 -1.01 -10.70
C TYR A 78 -10.30 -1.87 -11.71
N VAL A 79 -11.58 -1.57 -11.91
CA VAL A 79 -12.53 -2.39 -12.69
C VAL A 79 -13.24 -1.62 -13.81
N HIS A 80 -12.80 -0.38 -14.09
CA HIS A 80 -13.35 0.44 -15.15
C HIS A 80 -12.33 1.47 -15.62
N SER A 81 -12.25 1.69 -16.93
CA SER A 81 -11.28 2.61 -17.56
C SER A 81 -11.40 4.05 -17.07
N ASP A 82 -12.59 4.48 -16.65
CA ASP A 82 -12.80 5.81 -16.05
C ASP A 82 -11.94 6.07 -14.81
N MET A 83 -11.49 5.01 -14.12
CA MET A 83 -10.60 5.11 -12.94
C MET A 83 -9.12 5.29 -13.32
N GLY A 84 -8.78 5.22 -14.62
CA GLY A 84 -7.42 5.31 -15.16
C GLY A 84 -6.73 3.96 -15.31
N PHE A 85 -7.29 2.88 -14.78
CA PHE A 85 -6.76 1.52 -14.90
C PHE A 85 -7.89 0.50 -14.74
N ASP A 86 -7.76 -0.64 -15.41
CA ASP A 86 -8.80 -1.65 -15.47
C ASP A 86 -8.19 -3.05 -15.61
N ALA A 87 -8.56 -3.94 -14.69
CA ALA A 87 -8.13 -5.34 -14.63
C ALA A 87 -8.43 -6.13 -15.91
N ASP A 88 -9.50 -5.82 -16.62
CA ASP A 88 -9.94 -6.63 -17.77
C ASP A 88 -9.32 -6.16 -19.09
N SER A 89 -8.89 -4.90 -19.18
CA SER A 89 -8.33 -4.32 -20.40
C SER A 89 -6.83 -4.03 -20.36
N CYS A 90 -6.18 -4.03 -19.20
CA CYS A 90 -4.73 -3.81 -19.11
C CYS A 90 -3.92 -4.94 -19.77
N GLY A 91 -2.79 -4.58 -20.36
CA GLY A 91 -1.79 -5.54 -20.82
C GLY A 91 -1.05 -6.16 -19.63
N VAL A 92 -0.72 -7.44 -19.73
CA VAL A 92 0.14 -8.12 -18.76
C VAL A 92 1.35 -8.67 -19.48
N LEU A 93 2.53 -8.16 -19.12
CA LEU A 93 3.83 -8.63 -19.59
C LEU A 93 4.45 -9.49 -18.50
N VAL A 94 5.02 -10.63 -18.91
CA VAL A 94 5.69 -11.56 -18.00
C VAL A 94 7.10 -11.79 -18.53
N SER A 95 8.09 -11.41 -17.72
CA SER A 95 9.52 -11.48 -18.01
C SER A 95 10.24 -12.20 -16.87
N ILE A 96 9.73 -13.37 -16.48
CA ILE A 96 10.29 -14.21 -15.41
C ILE A 96 11.25 -15.24 -15.99
N GLU A 97 12.42 -15.36 -15.37
CA GLU A 97 13.43 -16.38 -15.67
C GLU A 97 13.71 -17.28 -14.45
N GLY A 98 14.52 -18.32 -14.65
CA GLY A 98 14.97 -19.18 -13.56
C GLY A 98 16.05 -18.50 -12.71
N GLN A 99 16.06 -18.78 -11.40
CA GLN A 99 17.11 -18.27 -10.51
C GLN A 99 18.52 -18.73 -10.95
N SER A 100 19.50 -17.84 -10.86
CA SER A 100 20.91 -18.14 -11.12
C SER A 100 21.41 -19.34 -10.27
N PRO A 101 21.98 -20.38 -10.89
CA PRO A 101 22.59 -21.51 -10.17
C PRO A 101 23.71 -21.08 -9.22
N ASP A 102 24.45 -20.01 -9.54
CA ASP A 102 25.56 -19.53 -8.72
C ASP A 102 25.07 -18.94 -7.38
N ILE A 103 23.91 -18.26 -7.40
CA ILE A 103 23.25 -17.76 -6.19
C ILE A 103 22.70 -18.92 -5.37
N ALA A 104 22.09 -19.92 -6.04
CA ALA A 104 21.53 -21.08 -5.36
C ALA A 104 22.56 -21.85 -4.53
N VAL A 105 23.80 -22.01 -5.02
CA VAL A 105 24.89 -22.65 -4.26
C VAL A 105 25.26 -21.86 -3.00
N GLY A 106 25.15 -20.54 -3.05
CA GLY A 106 25.38 -19.63 -1.92
C GLY A 106 24.34 -19.74 -0.82
N VAL A 107 23.10 -20.04 -1.17
CA VAL A 107 21.95 -20.03 -0.24
C VAL A 107 21.58 -21.42 0.24
N ASP A 108 21.42 -22.38 -0.67
CA ASP A 108 20.81 -23.67 -0.36
C ASP A 108 21.67 -24.50 0.60
N ALA A 109 20.98 -25.16 1.54
CA ALA A 109 21.61 -26.12 2.44
C ALA A 109 22.08 -27.36 1.65
N ALA A 110 23.19 -27.94 2.10
CA ALA A 110 23.73 -29.20 1.61
C ALA A 110 24.25 -30.04 2.79
N ASP A 111 24.58 -31.31 2.58
CA ASP A 111 25.02 -32.24 3.64
C ASP A 111 26.17 -31.71 4.52
N SER A 112 26.97 -30.76 4.00
CA SER A 112 28.10 -30.13 4.68
C SER A 112 27.92 -28.63 4.93
N LYS A 113 26.73 -28.06 4.70
CA LYS A 113 26.50 -26.61 4.73
C LYS A 113 25.07 -26.27 5.17
N GLU A 114 24.93 -25.43 6.19
CA GLU A 114 23.64 -24.85 6.58
C GLU A 114 23.17 -23.77 5.60
N GLN A 115 21.86 -23.48 5.57
CA GLN A 115 21.29 -22.45 4.69
C GLN A 115 21.89 -21.07 5.02
N GLY A 116 22.42 -20.40 4.00
CA GLY A 116 22.99 -19.06 4.10
C GLY A 116 21.95 -17.96 3.88
N ALA A 117 22.33 -16.70 4.15
CA ALA A 117 21.55 -15.55 3.73
C ALA A 117 21.47 -15.47 2.20
N GLY A 118 20.33 -15.00 1.67
CA GLY A 118 20.11 -14.79 0.24
C GLY A 118 20.98 -13.70 -0.38
N ASP A 119 21.26 -12.66 0.41
CA ASP A 119 22.11 -11.53 0.08
C ASP A 119 22.65 -10.89 1.37
N GLN A 120 23.62 -9.99 1.25
CA GLN A 120 24.08 -9.13 2.35
C GLN A 120 23.02 -8.08 2.71
N GLY A 121 22.89 -7.73 3.99
CA GLY A 121 21.91 -6.74 4.41
C GLY A 121 21.99 -6.36 5.88
N MET A 122 21.16 -5.38 6.26
CA MET A 122 20.99 -4.91 7.63
C MET A 122 19.49 -4.78 7.94
N MET A 123 19.09 -5.18 9.14
CA MET A 123 17.70 -5.17 9.57
C MET A 123 17.57 -4.40 10.88
N PHE A 124 16.51 -3.59 10.99
CA PHE A 124 16.16 -2.87 12.22
C PHE A 124 14.79 -3.34 12.70
N GLY A 125 14.71 -3.79 13.95
CA GLY A 125 13.46 -3.99 14.66
C GLY A 125 13.15 -2.78 15.55
N PHE A 126 11.89 -2.37 15.60
CA PHE A 126 11.45 -1.26 16.46
C PHE A 126 10.12 -1.60 17.15
N ALA A 127 9.98 -1.18 18.39
CA ALA A 127 8.73 -1.24 19.16
C ALA A 127 8.70 -0.07 20.15
N CYS A 128 7.50 0.42 20.47
CA CYS A 128 7.29 1.44 21.50
C CYS A 128 5.93 1.26 22.15
N THR A 129 5.62 2.05 23.18
CA THR A 129 4.35 1.93 23.94
C THR A 129 3.35 3.03 23.60
N ASP A 130 3.52 3.68 22.45
CA ASP A 130 2.63 4.74 21.97
C ASP A 130 1.22 4.21 21.64
N THR A 131 1.09 2.92 21.29
CA THR A 131 -0.15 2.24 20.90
C THR A 131 -0.21 0.80 21.43
N ASP A 132 -1.40 0.20 21.46
CA ASP A 132 -1.62 -1.18 21.94
C ASP A 132 -0.92 -2.22 21.05
N GLU A 133 -0.80 -1.94 19.75
CA GLU A 133 -0.05 -2.76 18.79
C GLU A 133 1.48 -2.56 18.85
N LEU A 134 1.97 -1.83 19.85
CA LEU A 134 3.39 -1.53 20.10
C LEU A 134 4.11 -0.76 18.96
N MET A 135 3.35 0.03 18.21
CA MET A 135 3.83 0.84 17.08
C MET A 135 3.83 2.35 17.38
N PRO A 136 4.67 3.16 16.70
CA PRO A 136 4.58 4.62 16.82
C PRO A 136 3.19 5.13 16.41
N LEU A 137 2.60 6.01 17.21
CA LEU A 137 1.26 6.54 16.94
C LEU A 137 1.11 7.17 15.54
N PRO A 138 2.07 7.98 15.01
CA PRO A 138 1.93 8.61 13.70
C PRO A 138 1.68 7.63 12.55
N ILE A 139 2.48 6.55 12.46
CA ILE A 139 2.35 5.55 11.39
C ILE A 139 1.13 4.65 11.62
N SER A 140 0.81 4.32 12.87
CA SER A 140 -0.42 3.60 13.22
C SER A 140 -1.67 4.34 12.73
N LEU A 141 -1.77 5.65 13.02
CA LEU A 141 -2.90 6.46 12.56
C LEU A 141 -2.94 6.60 11.05
N ALA A 142 -1.79 6.83 10.39
CA ALA A 142 -1.73 6.92 8.93
C ALA A 142 -2.22 5.62 8.25
N HIS A 143 -1.77 4.44 8.71
CA HIS A 143 -2.27 3.16 8.21
C HIS A 143 -3.76 2.95 8.47
N LYS A 144 -4.24 3.28 9.67
CA LYS A 144 -5.67 3.15 9.99
C LYS A 144 -6.53 4.06 9.11
N LEU A 145 -6.05 5.26 8.76
CA LEU A 145 -6.75 6.19 7.87
C LEU A 145 -6.85 5.66 6.43
N THR A 146 -5.76 5.13 5.86
CA THR A 146 -5.80 4.56 4.50
C THR A 146 -6.59 3.26 4.43
N LYS A 147 -6.55 2.46 5.50
CA LYS A 147 -7.46 1.32 5.64
C LYS A 147 -8.92 1.78 5.68
N CYS A 148 -9.25 2.79 6.49
CA CYS A 148 -10.61 3.31 6.59
C CYS A 148 -11.11 3.92 5.26
N LEU A 149 -10.25 4.62 4.51
CA LEU A 149 -10.57 5.08 3.14
C LEU A 149 -11.02 3.91 2.25
N THR A 150 -10.28 2.81 2.30
CA THR A 150 -10.59 1.59 1.53
C THR A 150 -11.87 0.93 2.00
N ASP A 151 -12.06 0.79 3.31
CA ASP A 151 -13.23 0.16 3.91
C ASP A 151 -14.51 0.95 3.56
N VAL A 152 -14.48 2.27 3.70
CA VAL A 152 -15.61 3.16 3.35
C VAL A 152 -15.92 3.10 1.87
N ARG A 153 -14.90 3.07 1.00
CA ARG A 153 -15.08 2.90 -0.45
C ARG A 153 -15.77 1.58 -0.78
N ARG A 154 -15.34 0.47 -0.16
CA ARG A 154 -15.88 -0.87 -0.43
C ARG A 154 -17.27 -1.10 0.17
N ALA A 155 -17.61 -0.38 1.25
CA ALA A 155 -18.89 -0.51 1.92
C ALA A 155 -20.07 0.05 1.10
N ASP A 156 -19.81 0.93 0.13
CA ASP A 156 -20.82 1.52 -0.75
C ASP A 156 -20.41 1.37 -2.21
N ALA A 157 -21.19 0.61 -2.99
CA ALA A 157 -20.96 0.45 -4.42
C ALA A 157 -21.08 1.76 -5.21
N ASN A 158 -21.75 2.78 -4.66
CA ASN A 158 -21.87 4.11 -5.24
C ASN A 158 -20.92 5.13 -4.59
N SER A 159 -19.91 4.66 -3.84
CA SER A 159 -18.91 5.52 -3.23
C SER A 159 -18.30 6.47 -4.27
N PRO A 160 -18.17 7.77 -3.97
CA PRO A 160 -17.48 8.72 -4.84
C PRO A 160 -15.97 8.49 -4.84
N LEU A 161 -15.43 7.71 -3.89
CA LEU A 161 -14.00 7.42 -3.78
C LEU A 161 -13.57 6.36 -4.81
N ARG A 162 -12.37 6.55 -5.36
CA ARG A 162 -11.66 5.60 -6.22
C ARG A 162 -10.49 4.97 -5.45
N PRO A 163 -9.83 3.92 -5.98
CA PRO A 163 -8.89 3.13 -5.19
C PRO A 163 -7.68 3.91 -4.65
N ASP A 164 -7.11 4.86 -5.40
CA ASP A 164 -5.89 5.56 -4.98
C ASP A 164 -6.15 6.57 -3.85
N GLY A 165 -5.24 6.60 -2.88
CA GLY A 165 -5.36 7.45 -1.71
C GLY A 165 -4.13 7.43 -0.82
N LYS A 166 -3.92 8.52 -0.10
CA LYS A 166 -2.77 8.82 0.74
C LYS A 166 -3.24 9.49 2.03
N SER A 167 -2.54 9.21 3.12
CA SER A 167 -2.73 9.90 4.39
C SER A 167 -1.38 10.33 4.97
N GLN A 168 -1.39 11.43 5.70
CA GLN A 168 -0.24 11.90 6.47
C GLN A 168 -0.74 12.42 7.82
N VAL A 169 -0.07 12.06 8.89
CA VAL A 169 -0.42 12.46 10.25
C VAL A 169 0.80 13.05 10.93
N THR A 170 0.67 14.29 11.39
CA THR A 170 1.64 14.97 12.26
C THR A 170 1.13 14.90 13.69
N VAL A 171 1.93 14.34 14.59
CA VAL A 171 1.64 14.22 16.02
C VAL A 171 2.58 15.12 16.80
N GLU A 172 2.03 15.86 17.75
CA GLU A 172 2.83 16.58 18.73
C GLU A 172 3.22 15.64 19.87
N TYR A 173 4.52 15.59 20.15
CA TYR A 173 5.09 14.86 21.27
C TYR A 173 5.56 15.84 22.35
N ILE A 174 5.10 15.63 23.58
CA ILE A 174 5.55 16.39 24.76
C ILE A 174 6.28 15.44 25.70
N ASN A 175 7.55 15.74 26.01
CA ASN A 175 8.41 14.90 26.84
C ASN A 175 8.47 13.43 26.36
N GLY A 176 8.49 13.24 25.03
CA GLY A 176 8.62 11.92 24.40
C GLY A 176 7.32 11.10 24.31
N LYS A 177 6.17 11.64 24.75
CA LYS A 177 4.88 10.96 24.63
C LYS A 177 3.96 11.66 23.62
N PRO A 178 3.14 10.92 22.84
CA PRO A 178 2.11 11.53 22.01
C PRO A 178 1.15 12.35 22.86
N ALA A 179 0.87 13.58 22.45
CA ALA A 179 -0.02 14.49 23.18
C ALA A 179 -1.32 14.75 22.40
N ARG A 180 -1.23 15.04 21.10
CA ARG A 180 -2.36 15.34 20.21
C ARG A 180 -1.96 15.19 18.75
N VAL A 181 -2.95 15.06 17.88
CA VAL A 181 -2.76 15.19 16.43
C VAL A 181 -2.74 16.67 16.06
N ASP A 182 -1.63 17.10 15.48
CA ASP A 182 -1.43 18.47 15.05
C ASP A 182 -2.06 18.72 13.68
N THR A 183 -1.75 17.85 12.72
CA THR A 183 -2.17 18.01 11.32
C THR A 183 -2.50 16.65 10.72
N VAL A 184 -3.61 16.57 9.98
CA VAL A 184 -3.99 15.42 9.15
C VAL A 184 -4.10 15.88 7.70
N VAL A 185 -3.44 15.15 6.80
CA VAL A 185 -3.60 15.30 5.35
C VAL A 185 -4.25 14.03 4.80
N ILE A 186 -5.30 14.18 4.01
CA ILE A 186 -5.87 13.11 3.20
C ILE A 186 -5.91 13.59 1.75
N SER A 187 -5.33 12.79 0.87
CA SER A 187 -5.49 12.94 -0.59
C SER A 187 -6.10 11.65 -1.10
N THR A 188 -7.31 11.70 -1.66
CA THR A 188 -8.00 10.51 -2.16
C THR A 188 -8.54 10.76 -3.55
N GLN A 189 -8.36 9.77 -4.42
CA GLN A 189 -8.89 9.78 -5.76
C GLN A 189 -10.42 9.70 -5.69
N HIS A 190 -11.11 10.44 -6.54
CA HIS A 190 -12.57 10.51 -6.52
C HIS A 190 -13.19 10.62 -7.92
N SER A 191 -14.50 10.38 -8.02
CA SER A 191 -15.29 10.68 -9.21
C SER A 191 -15.31 12.19 -9.46
N PRO A 192 -15.43 12.63 -10.72
CA PRO A 192 -15.54 14.06 -11.04
C PRO A 192 -16.84 14.71 -10.54
N ASP A 193 -17.82 13.91 -10.12
CA ASP A 193 -19.17 14.38 -9.77
C ASP A 193 -19.29 14.92 -8.34
N ILE A 194 -18.35 14.59 -7.45
CA ILE A 194 -18.37 15.09 -6.07
C ILE A 194 -17.68 16.45 -5.95
N THR A 195 -18.32 17.40 -5.28
CA THR A 195 -17.69 18.70 -5.01
C THR A 195 -16.67 18.58 -3.87
N GLN A 196 -15.68 19.48 -3.87
CA GLN A 196 -14.66 19.48 -2.82
C GLN A 196 -15.24 19.73 -1.41
N ALA A 197 -16.35 20.47 -1.30
CA ALA A 197 -17.02 20.70 -0.02
C ALA A 197 -17.69 19.42 0.52
N GLU A 198 -18.36 18.66 -0.35
CA GLU A 198 -18.97 17.37 -0.02
C GLU A 198 -17.90 16.34 0.33
N LEU A 199 -16.83 16.24 -0.47
CA LEU A 199 -15.71 15.35 -0.22
C LEU A 199 -15.05 15.65 1.13
N ARG A 200 -14.80 16.94 1.42
CA ARG A 200 -14.24 17.35 2.72
C ARG A 200 -15.12 16.91 3.89
N SER A 201 -16.42 17.14 3.80
CA SER A 201 -17.38 16.74 4.84
C SER A 201 -17.42 15.22 5.03
N PHE A 202 -17.44 14.48 3.92
CA PHE A 202 -17.43 13.03 3.88
C PHE A 202 -16.17 12.46 4.56
N ILE A 203 -14.97 12.93 4.19
CA ILE A 203 -13.70 12.45 4.73
C ILE A 203 -13.55 12.80 6.22
N LEU A 204 -13.95 14.02 6.63
CA LEU A 204 -13.91 14.40 8.05
C LEU A 204 -14.78 13.48 8.90
N LYS A 205 -16.00 13.20 8.45
CA LYS A 205 -16.97 12.40 9.22
C LYS A 205 -16.64 10.91 9.20
N ASN A 206 -16.50 10.34 8.00
CA ASN A 206 -16.51 8.90 7.80
C ASN A 206 -15.11 8.27 7.87
N VAL A 207 -14.05 9.07 7.75
CA VAL A 207 -12.66 8.58 7.77
C VAL A 207 -11.91 9.10 8.99
N ILE A 208 -11.72 10.43 9.09
CA ILE A 208 -10.86 11.01 10.12
C ILE A 208 -11.44 10.83 11.52
N ARG A 209 -12.69 11.28 11.74
CA ARG A 209 -13.35 11.16 13.07
C ARG A 209 -13.76 9.74 13.42
N ALA A 210 -13.88 8.86 12.43
CA ALA A 210 -14.13 7.44 12.65
C ALA A 210 -12.87 6.67 13.06
N THR A 211 -11.68 7.21 12.73
CA THR A 211 -10.40 6.52 12.91
C THR A 211 -9.60 7.07 14.09
N ILE A 212 -9.47 8.40 14.18
CA ILE A 212 -8.63 9.04 15.19
C ILE A 212 -9.43 9.18 16.50
N PRO A 213 -8.92 8.68 17.63
CA PRO A 213 -9.53 8.89 18.94
C PRO A 213 -9.84 10.37 19.20
N ALA A 214 -11.04 10.64 19.73
CA ALA A 214 -11.54 12.01 19.88
C ALA A 214 -10.71 12.85 20.86
N ASP A 215 -10.04 12.21 21.82
CA ASP A 215 -9.14 12.83 22.80
C ASP A 215 -7.80 13.28 22.19
N LEU A 216 -7.45 12.80 20.99
CA LEU A 216 -6.29 13.25 20.23
C LEU A 216 -6.59 14.40 19.26
N LEU A 217 -7.87 14.76 19.08
CA LEU A 217 -8.32 15.83 18.20
C LEU A 217 -8.80 17.03 19.00
N ASP A 218 -8.33 18.23 18.66
CA ASP A 218 -8.72 19.48 19.31
C ASP A 218 -9.16 20.55 18.29
N ASP A 219 -9.47 21.75 18.79
CA ASP A 219 -9.86 22.92 17.98
C ASP A 219 -8.70 23.50 17.16
N LYS A 220 -7.47 23.08 17.44
CA LYS A 220 -6.24 23.49 16.74
C LYS A 220 -5.79 22.46 15.72
N THR A 221 -6.36 21.26 15.69
CA THR A 221 -6.01 20.25 14.69
C THR A 221 -6.31 20.76 13.29
N VAL A 222 -5.30 20.74 12.43
CA VAL A 222 -5.41 21.19 11.03
C VAL A 222 -5.78 20.03 10.12
N PHE A 223 -6.78 20.23 9.26
CA PHE A 223 -7.23 19.20 8.31
C PHE A 223 -7.07 19.67 6.86
N HIS A 224 -6.13 19.06 6.14
CA HIS A 224 -5.95 19.21 4.70
C HIS A 224 -6.60 18.02 3.98
N ILE A 225 -7.65 18.28 3.20
CA ILE A 225 -8.35 17.22 2.44
C ILE A 225 -8.32 17.63 0.98
N ASN A 226 -7.71 16.80 0.12
CA ASN A 226 -7.41 17.06 -1.28
C ASN A 226 -6.88 18.50 -1.49
N PRO A 227 -5.71 18.86 -0.93
CA PRO A 227 -5.22 20.24 -0.95
C PRO A 227 -4.96 20.78 -2.38
N THR A 228 -4.74 19.89 -3.36
CA THR A 228 -4.65 20.23 -4.79
C THR A 228 -5.99 20.59 -5.42
N GLY A 229 -7.10 20.36 -4.71
CA GLY A 229 -8.47 20.63 -5.14
C GLY A 229 -9.10 19.52 -5.98
N ILE A 230 -8.34 18.90 -6.88
CA ILE A 230 -8.83 17.87 -7.81
C ILE A 230 -7.88 16.67 -7.81
N PHE A 231 -8.43 15.47 -7.58
CA PHE A 231 -7.70 14.21 -7.72
C PHE A 231 -8.60 13.16 -8.42
N VAL A 232 -8.89 13.37 -9.70
CA VAL A 232 -9.74 12.45 -10.50
C VAL A 232 -8.90 11.38 -11.21
N VAL A 233 -7.76 11.80 -11.76
CA VAL A 233 -6.75 10.91 -12.38
C VAL A 233 -5.82 10.40 -11.29
N GLY A 234 -5.78 9.09 -11.09
CA GLY A 234 -4.94 8.43 -10.09
C GLY A 234 -4.49 7.06 -10.59
N GLY A 235 -3.97 6.24 -9.67
CA GLY A 235 -3.48 4.91 -10.00
C GLY A 235 -2.36 4.93 -11.06
N PRO A 236 -2.17 3.82 -11.79
CA PRO A 236 -1.09 3.69 -12.79
C PRO A 236 -1.11 4.75 -13.90
N MET A 237 -2.26 5.37 -14.16
CA MET A 237 -2.37 6.50 -15.09
C MET A 237 -1.72 7.76 -14.53
N GLY A 238 -2.01 8.08 -13.26
CA GLY A 238 -1.48 9.26 -12.57
C GLY A 238 0.00 9.14 -12.22
N ASP A 239 0.46 7.95 -11.82
CA ASP A 239 1.84 7.72 -11.37
C ASP A 239 2.35 6.33 -11.81
N ALA A 240 3.66 6.15 -11.93
CA ALA A 240 4.22 4.81 -12.08
C ALA A 240 4.20 4.10 -10.73
N GLY A 241 4.09 2.77 -10.74
CA GLY A 241 4.28 1.97 -9.54
C GLY A 241 5.40 0.97 -9.73
N LEU A 242 6.18 0.73 -8.68
CA LEU A 242 7.22 -0.29 -8.62
C LEU A 242 7.13 -1.04 -7.28
N THR A 243 7.58 -2.30 -7.27
CA THR A 243 7.70 -3.10 -6.03
C THR A 243 8.80 -2.52 -5.14
N GLY A 244 8.62 -2.59 -3.82
CA GLY A 244 9.65 -2.22 -2.83
C GLY A 244 9.24 -2.52 -1.40
#